data_AF-A0A2V6DEI8-F1
#
_entry.id   AF-A0A2V6DEI8-F1
#
_cell.length_a   1.000
_cell.length_b   1.000
_cell.length_c   1.000
_cell.angle_alpha   90.00
_cell.angle_beta   90.00
_cell.angle_gamma   90.00
#
_symmetry.space_group_name_H-M   'P 1'
#
loop_
_entity.id
_entity.type
_entity.pdbx_description
1 polymer ?
#
loop_
_entity_poly.entity_id
_entity_poly.type
_entity_poly.pdbx_seq_one_letter_code
_entity_poly.pdbx_strand_id
1 'polypeptide(L)'
;MPGKTHSRPTRRAGFTLVEIMIVVGIITLLAALAIPGFLRARKRAQASRVKDDLRLIEAAVDQYAVETQRQPGAVVFVADWTAYLKKETLLCTTGKDLLGHDFGSQTVDQIPIIPSATYAALSDVADDPNGDETFCRLRREATQSTGH
;
A
#
# COMPACT_ATOMS: atom_id res chain seq x y z
N MET A 1 -1.66 34.31 69.21
CA MET A 1 -1.75 32.83 69.22
C MET A 1 -1.67 32.32 67.78
N PRO A 2 -0.55 31.75 67.30
CA PRO A 2 -0.53 31.11 65.99
C PRO A 2 -0.79 29.60 66.12
N GLY A 3 -1.77 29.09 65.37
CA GLY A 3 -2.10 27.67 65.29
C GLY A 3 -1.12 26.91 64.39
N LYS A 4 -0.58 25.79 64.88
CA LYS A 4 0.31 24.89 64.13
C LYS A 4 -0.53 23.97 63.22
N THR A 5 -0.54 24.22 61.92
CA THR A 5 -1.11 23.28 60.94
C THR A 5 -0.15 22.10 60.72
N HIS A 6 -0.59 20.89 61.06
CA HIS A 6 0.16 19.66 60.79
C HIS A 6 -0.13 19.19 59.37
N SER A 7 0.81 19.43 58.46
CA SER A 7 0.82 18.84 57.12
C SER A 7 1.10 17.34 57.20
N ARG A 8 0.10 16.51 56.90
CA ARG A 8 0.23 15.04 56.83
C ARG A 8 1.11 14.65 55.64
N PRO A 9 2.08 13.73 55.80
CA PRO A 9 2.87 13.25 54.68
C PRO A 9 1.99 12.42 53.74
N THR A 10 1.90 12.84 52.48
CA THR A 10 1.28 12.06 51.41
C THR A 10 2.17 10.84 51.14
N ARG A 11 1.67 9.63 51.39
CA ARG A 11 2.36 8.39 51.01
C ARG A 11 2.54 8.39 49.49
N ARG A 12 3.79 8.54 49.03
CA ARG A 12 4.14 8.27 47.63
C ARG A 12 4.05 6.76 47.42
N ALA A 13 3.07 6.32 46.65
CA ALA A 13 3.04 4.95 46.15
C ALA A 13 4.13 4.83 45.06
N GLY A 14 5.16 4.03 45.32
CA GLY A 14 6.19 3.71 44.33
C GLY A 14 5.79 2.45 43.57
N PHE A 15 5.99 2.46 42.25
CA PHE A 15 5.86 1.26 41.43
C PHE A 15 6.89 0.21 41.86
N THR A 16 6.48 -1.04 42.01
CA THR A 16 7.43 -2.12 42.25
C THR A 16 8.13 -2.48 40.94
N LEU A 17 9.42 -2.83 41.00
CA LEU A 17 10.18 -3.27 39.82
C LEU A 17 9.53 -4.51 39.18
N VAL A 18 9.00 -5.41 40.01
CA VAL A 18 8.31 -6.64 39.59
C VAL A 18 7.05 -6.33 38.78
N GLU A 19 6.29 -5.30 39.18
CA GLU A 19 5.07 -4.90 38.46
C GLU A 19 5.39 -4.38 37.06
N ILE A 20 6.46 -3.61 36.90
CA ILE A 20 6.92 -3.21 35.56
C ILE A 20 7.46 -4.42 34.78
N MET A 21 8.17 -5.35 35.42
CA MET A 21 8.75 -6.52 34.75
C MET A 21 7.70 -7.43 34.12
N ILE A 22 6.60 -7.71 34.84
CA ILE A 22 5.51 -8.55 34.33
C ILE A 22 4.78 -7.83 33.19
N VAL A 23 4.55 -6.51 33.32
CA VAL A 23 3.85 -5.72 32.30
C VAL A 23 4.62 -5.72 30.99
N VAL A 24 5.93 -5.43 31.01
CA VAL A 24 6.73 -5.46 29.78
C VAL A 24 6.83 -6.88 29.22
N GLY A 25 6.89 -7.91 30.07
CA GLY A 25 6.87 -9.31 29.64
C GLY A 25 5.62 -9.66 28.84
N ILE A 26 4.43 -9.31 29.33
CA ILE A 26 3.17 -9.58 28.62
C ILE A 26 3.09 -8.77 27.32
N ILE A 27 3.49 -7.50 27.32
CA ILE A 27 3.50 -6.67 26.11
C ILE A 27 4.41 -7.27 25.05
N THR A 28 5.61 -7.74 25.40
CA THR A 28 6.53 -8.37 24.44
C THR A 28 5.98 -9.66 23.85
N LEU A 29 5.31 -10.50 24.65
CA LEU A 29 4.67 -11.71 24.18
C LEU A 29 3.55 -11.41 23.17
N LEU A 30 2.69 -10.44 23.49
CA LEU A 30 1.62 -10.03 22.58
C LEU A 30 2.17 -9.41 21.30
N ALA A 31 3.20 -8.55 21.41
CA ALA A 31 3.85 -7.93 20.26
C ALA A 31 4.49 -8.98 19.33
N ALA A 32 5.14 -10.01 19.87
CA ALA A 32 5.77 -11.07 19.09
C ALA A 32 4.76 -11.81 18.18
N LEU A 33 3.53 -12.04 18.65
CA LEU A 33 2.46 -12.66 17.87
C LEU A 33 1.78 -11.67 16.92
N ALA A 34 1.63 -10.40 17.32
CA ALA A 34 0.91 -9.40 16.56
C ALA A 34 1.70 -8.83 15.37
N ILE A 35 3.00 -8.58 15.53
CA ILE A 35 3.85 -7.93 14.51
C ILE A 35 3.82 -8.65 13.15
N PRO A 36 4.03 -9.98 13.04
CA PRO A 36 4.05 -10.63 11.73
C PRO A 36 2.70 -10.53 11.00
N GLY A 37 1.60 -10.66 11.74
CA GLY A 37 0.25 -10.48 11.21
C GLY A 37 0.01 -9.04 10.74
N PHE A 38 0.43 -8.06 11.53
CA PHE A 38 0.30 -6.64 11.19
C PHE A 38 1.11 -6.27 9.92
N LEU A 39 2.33 -6.77 9.77
CA LEU A 39 3.14 -6.56 8.57
C LEU A 39 2.46 -7.11 7.31
N ARG A 40 1.89 -8.31 7.38
CA ARG A 40 1.15 -8.91 6.27
C ARG A 40 -0.13 -8.15 5.95
N ALA A 41 -0.87 -7.70 6.96
CA ALA A 41 -2.06 -6.88 6.78
C ALA A 41 -1.73 -5.54 6.10
N ARG A 42 -0.62 -4.91 6.49
CA ARG A 42 -0.14 -3.69 5.85
C ARG A 42 0.19 -3.91 4.37
N LYS A 43 0.92 -4.99 4.04
CA LYS A 43 1.20 -5.35 2.64
C LYS A 43 -0.09 -5.59 1.84
N ARG A 44 -1.08 -6.28 2.41
CA ARG A 44 -2.40 -6.46 1.76
C ARG A 44 -3.10 -5.14 1.48
N ALA A 45 -3.07 -4.21 2.43
CA ALA A 45 -3.62 -2.87 2.22
C ALA A 45 -2.90 -2.10 1.10
N GLN A 46 -1.57 -2.26 1.00
CA GLN A 46 -0.78 -1.71 -0.11
C GLN A 46 -1.19 -2.34 -1.45
N ALA A 47 -1.31 -3.67 -1.52
CA ALA A 47 -1.77 -4.37 -2.72
C ALA A 47 -3.17 -3.91 -3.16
N SER A 48 -4.12 -3.79 -2.23
CA SER A 48 -5.45 -3.26 -2.52
C SER A 48 -5.40 -1.85 -3.08
N ARG A 49 -4.53 -0.99 -2.54
CA ARG A 49 -4.39 0.38 -3.03
C ARG A 49 -3.80 0.44 -4.43
N VAL A 50 -2.78 -0.37 -4.74
CA VAL A 50 -2.26 -0.49 -6.12
C VAL A 50 -3.36 -0.97 -7.07
N LYS A 51 -4.19 -1.94 -6.66
CA LYS A 51 -5.33 -2.41 -7.46
C LYS A 51 -6.34 -1.29 -7.74
N ASP A 52 -6.62 -0.44 -6.75
CA ASP A 52 -7.50 0.72 -6.95
C ASP A 52 -6.86 1.77 -7.88
N ASP A 53 -5.56 2.01 -7.74
CA ASP A 53 -4.78 2.89 -8.63
C ASP A 53 -4.85 2.40 -10.09
N LEU A 54 -4.78 1.09 -10.32
CA LEU A 54 -4.92 0.51 -11.67
C LEU A 54 -6.30 0.75 -12.28
N ARG A 55 -7.37 0.62 -11.51
CA ARG A 55 -8.73 0.90 -11.99
C ARG A 55 -8.90 2.37 -12.37
N LEU A 56 -8.24 3.26 -11.62
CA LEU A 56 -8.21 4.69 -11.96
C LEU A 56 -7.45 4.93 -13.27
N ILE A 57 -6.32 4.25 -13.47
CA ILE A 57 -5.53 4.32 -14.70
C ILE A 57 -6.32 3.78 -15.90
N GLU A 58 -6.97 2.62 -15.76
CA GLU A 58 -7.83 2.01 -16.78
C GLU A 58 -8.92 3.00 -17.23
N ALA A 59 -9.68 3.54 -16.28
CA ALA A 59 -10.71 4.53 -16.57
C ALA A 59 -10.14 5.80 -17.23
N ALA A 60 -8.95 6.25 -16.84
CA ALA A 60 -8.29 7.42 -17.42
C ALA A 60 -7.81 7.16 -18.86
N VAL A 61 -7.26 5.97 -19.12
CA VAL A 61 -6.83 5.53 -20.46
C VAL A 61 -8.04 5.41 -21.38
N ASP A 62 -9.13 4.80 -20.92
CA ASP A 62 -10.36 4.66 -21.69
C ASP A 62 -10.98 6.02 -22.00
N GLN A 63 -10.99 6.93 -21.02
CA GLN A 63 -11.49 8.29 -21.23
C GLN A 63 -10.63 9.07 -22.25
N TYR A 64 -9.31 8.94 -22.19
CA TYR A 64 -8.42 9.51 -23.21
C TYR A 64 -8.69 8.91 -24.59
N ALA A 65 -8.89 7.58 -24.68
CA ALA A 65 -9.14 6.90 -25.93
C ALA A 65 -10.45 7.34 -26.60
N VAL A 66 -11.50 7.54 -25.80
CA VAL A 66 -12.79 8.06 -26.28
C VAL A 66 -12.65 9.49 -26.82
N GLU A 67 -11.95 10.36 -26.10
CA GLU A 67 -11.76 11.77 -26.50
C GLU A 67 -10.89 11.90 -27.76
N THR A 68 -9.83 11.10 -27.87
CA THR A 68 -8.86 11.17 -28.98
C THR A 68 -9.12 10.14 -30.09
N GLN A 69 -10.26 9.43 -30.03
CA GLN A 69 -10.66 8.38 -30.98
C GLN A 69 -9.56 7.35 -31.25
N ARG A 70 -8.85 6.92 -30.20
CA ARG A 70 -7.78 5.91 -30.30
C ARG A 70 -8.39 4.52 -30.45
N GLN A 71 -7.73 3.71 -31.27
CA GLN A 71 -8.11 2.31 -31.44
C GLN A 71 -7.56 1.44 -30.28
N PRO A 72 -8.21 0.30 -29.99
CA PRO A 72 -7.68 -0.71 -29.08
C PRO A 72 -6.23 -1.05 -29.43
N GLY A 73 -5.35 -1.18 -28.44
CA GLY A 73 -3.93 -1.45 -28.68
C GLY A 73 -3.05 -0.22 -28.90
N ALA A 74 -3.61 0.99 -28.91
CA ALA A 74 -2.81 2.22 -28.95
C ALA A 74 -2.09 2.46 -27.62
N VAL A 75 -0.82 2.86 -27.69
CA VAL A 75 -0.04 3.26 -26.52
C VAL A 75 -0.41 4.67 -26.08
N VAL A 76 -0.67 4.83 -24.79
CA VAL A 76 -1.01 6.09 -24.10
C VAL A 76 0.13 6.43 -23.14
N PHE A 77 0.72 7.61 -23.30
CA PHE A 77 1.86 8.03 -22.47
C PHE A 77 1.41 8.50 -21.09
N VAL A 78 2.35 8.52 -20.13
CA VAL A 78 2.08 8.94 -18.75
C VAL A 78 1.43 10.31 -18.67
N ALA A 79 1.91 11.28 -19.45
CA ALA A 79 1.35 12.64 -19.46
C ALA A 79 -0.11 12.69 -19.95
N ASP A 80 -0.53 11.75 -20.81
CA ASP A 80 -1.86 11.75 -21.42
C ASP A 80 -2.90 11.20 -20.45
N TRP A 81 -2.67 10.02 -19.86
CA TRP A 81 -3.63 9.43 -18.92
C TRP A 81 -3.62 10.11 -17.55
N THR A 82 -2.49 10.67 -17.10
CA THR A 82 -2.44 11.39 -15.81
C THR A 82 -3.28 12.67 -15.81
N ALA A 83 -3.53 13.27 -16.97
CA ALA A 83 -4.38 14.44 -17.11
C ALA A 83 -5.85 14.18 -16.77
N TYR A 84 -6.30 12.93 -16.86
CA TYR A 84 -7.68 12.51 -16.58
C TYR A 84 -7.88 12.05 -15.12
N LEU A 85 -6.82 12.04 -14.31
CA LEU A 85 -6.89 11.70 -12.90
C LEU A 85 -7.22 12.92 -12.04
N LYS A 86 -8.04 12.71 -10.99
CA LYS A 86 -8.29 13.74 -9.98
C LYS A 86 -7.00 14.05 -9.22
N LYS A 87 -6.73 15.35 -8.99
CA LYS A 87 -5.49 15.86 -8.38
C LYS A 87 -5.21 15.42 -6.94
N GLU A 88 -6.09 14.63 -6.35
CA GLU A 88 -6.00 14.16 -4.96
C GLU A 88 -5.03 12.97 -4.78
N THR A 89 -4.50 12.41 -5.87
CA THR A 89 -3.62 11.25 -5.83
C THR A 89 -2.21 11.59 -6.33
N LEU A 90 -1.18 10.97 -5.73
CA LEU A 90 0.22 11.14 -6.17
C LEU A 90 0.45 10.68 -7.63
N LEU A 91 -0.50 9.89 -8.17
CA LEU A 91 -0.55 9.40 -9.53
C LEU A 91 -0.63 10.54 -10.55
N CYS A 92 -1.44 11.60 -10.31
CA CYS A 92 -1.68 12.64 -11.31
C CYS A 92 -0.45 13.50 -11.60
N THR A 93 0.51 13.57 -10.66
CA THR A 93 1.70 14.41 -10.79
C THR A 93 2.93 13.61 -11.17
N THR A 94 3.00 12.35 -10.75
CA THR A 94 4.24 11.55 -10.88
C THR A 94 4.05 10.28 -11.69
N GLY A 95 2.82 9.76 -11.84
CA GLY A 95 2.58 8.46 -12.46
C GLY A 95 3.15 7.28 -11.65
N LYS A 96 3.39 7.48 -10.36
CA LYS A 96 4.01 6.50 -9.46
C LYS A 96 2.99 5.87 -8.52
N ASP A 97 3.26 4.62 -8.18
CA ASP A 97 2.54 3.90 -7.14
C ASP A 97 2.93 4.40 -5.73
N LEU A 98 2.27 3.84 -4.71
CA LEU A 98 2.54 4.13 -3.31
C LEU A 98 3.93 3.66 -2.82
N LEU A 99 4.63 2.82 -3.59
CA LEU A 99 5.98 2.34 -3.31
C LEU A 99 7.05 3.20 -4.01
N GLY A 100 6.64 4.13 -4.89
CA GLY A 100 7.52 5.02 -5.64
C GLY A 100 7.97 4.48 -7.00
N HIS A 101 7.33 3.43 -7.50
CA HIS A 101 7.60 2.83 -8.81
C HIS A 101 6.67 3.41 -9.89
N ASP A 102 7.20 3.67 -11.09
CA ASP A 102 6.48 4.28 -12.21
C ASP A 102 5.63 3.25 -12.97
N PHE A 103 4.33 3.52 -13.15
CA PHE A 103 3.43 2.67 -13.95
C PHE A 103 3.76 2.68 -15.45
N GLY A 104 4.40 3.74 -15.95
CA GLY A 104 4.77 3.85 -17.36
C GLY A 104 3.59 4.04 -18.31
N SER A 105 3.86 3.86 -19.60
CA SER A 105 2.85 3.93 -20.65
C SER A 105 1.90 2.74 -20.59
N GLN A 106 0.63 2.98 -20.90
CA GLN A 106 -0.44 1.99 -20.87
C GLN A 106 -1.04 1.80 -22.26
N THR A 107 -1.84 0.76 -22.44
CA THR A 107 -2.44 0.43 -23.73
C THR A 107 -3.96 0.44 -23.63
N VAL A 108 -4.64 1.03 -24.62
CA VAL A 108 -6.11 1.08 -24.68
C VAL A 108 -6.72 -0.32 -24.77
N ASP A 109 -7.81 -0.56 -24.04
CA ASP A 109 -8.55 -1.83 -23.97
C ASP A 109 -7.67 -3.04 -23.57
N GLN A 110 -6.60 -2.78 -22.81
CA GLN A 110 -5.78 -3.82 -22.22
C GLN A 110 -5.64 -3.60 -20.72
N ILE A 111 -5.51 -4.71 -20.01
CA ILE A 111 -5.26 -4.69 -18.57
C ILE A 111 -4.00 -3.84 -18.29
N PRO A 112 -4.08 -2.82 -17.41
CA PRO A 112 -2.94 -1.99 -17.09
C PRO A 112 -1.73 -2.77 -16.56
N ILE A 113 -0.54 -2.35 -16.96
CA ILE A 113 0.73 -2.93 -16.55
C ILE A 113 1.09 -2.39 -15.17
N ILE A 114 1.40 -3.27 -14.21
CA ILE A 114 2.05 -2.86 -12.96
C ILE A 114 3.58 -2.97 -13.08
N PRO A 115 4.34 -2.14 -12.33
CA PRO A 115 5.79 -2.24 -12.29
C PRO A 115 6.25 -3.59 -11.71
N SER A 116 7.30 -4.17 -12.28
CA SER A 116 7.85 -5.46 -11.83
C SER A 116 8.35 -5.44 -10.38
N ALA A 117 8.91 -4.30 -9.93
CA ALA A 117 9.32 -4.10 -8.55
C ALA A 117 8.12 -4.11 -7.58
N THR A 118 7.01 -3.48 -7.96
CA THR A 118 5.75 -3.49 -7.21
C THR A 118 5.19 -4.91 -7.12
N TYR A 119 5.22 -5.66 -8.22
CA TYR A 119 4.83 -7.07 -8.24
C TYR A 119 5.69 -7.89 -7.27
N ALA A 120 7.02 -7.78 -7.36
CA ALA A 120 7.93 -8.51 -6.49
C ALA A 120 7.72 -8.20 -5.00
N ALA A 121 7.35 -6.96 -4.66
CA ALA A 121 7.12 -6.54 -3.28
C ALA A 121 5.80 -7.05 -2.68
N LEU A 122 4.76 -7.24 -3.52
CA LEU A 122 3.38 -7.49 -3.10
C LEU A 122 2.81 -8.83 -3.57
N SER A 123 3.53 -9.61 -4.37
CA SER A 123 3.04 -10.88 -4.91
C SER A 123 2.72 -11.92 -3.82
N ASP A 124 3.37 -11.84 -2.66
CA ASP A 124 3.17 -12.74 -1.51
C ASP A 124 1.81 -12.58 -0.82
N VAL A 125 1.16 -11.44 -1.05
CA VAL A 125 -0.15 -11.10 -0.48
C VAL A 125 -1.24 -10.92 -1.53
N ALA A 126 -0.89 -10.91 -2.81
CA ALA A 126 -1.80 -10.61 -3.91
C ALA A 126 -2.63 -11.80 -4.41
N ASP A 127 -2.36 -13.03 -3.96
CA ASP A 127 -3.17 -14.22 -4.23
C ASP A 127 -4.53 -14.13 -3.50
N ASP A 128 -5.43 -13.27 -3.99
CA ASP A 128 -6.85 -13.28 -3.63
C ASP A 128 -7.59 -14.33 -4.48
N PRO A 129 -8.52 -15.12 -3.90
CA PRO A 129 -9.26 -16.16 -4.63
C PRO A 129 -10.25 -15.62 -5.69
N ASN A 130 -10.32 -14.30 -5.89
CA ASN A 130 -11.24 -13.66 -6.85
C ASN A 130 -10.61 -13.35 -8.21
N GLY A 131 -9.42 -13.89 -8.51
CA GLY A 131 -8.87 -14.02 -9.87
C GLY A 131 -8.66 -12.71 -10.63
N ASP A 132 -7.77 -11.83 -10.15
CA ASP A 132 -7.34 -10.71 -10.98
C ASP A 132 -6.24 -11.15 -11.97
N GLU A 133 -6.62 -11.21 -13.25
CA GLU A 133 -5.73 -11.63 -14.33
C GLU A 133 -4.46 -10.79 -14.44
N THR A 134 -4.44 -9.56 -13.91
CA THR A 134 -3.30 -8.64 -13.93
C THR A 134 -2.07 -9.24 -13.28
N PHE A 135 -2.16 -9.67 -12.00
CA PHE A 135 -1.03 -10.27 -11.30
C PHE A 135 -0.66 -11.66 -11.87
N CYS A 136 -1.65 -12.42 -12.37
CA CYS A 136 -1.42 -13.70 -13.04
C CYS A 136 -0.71 -13.57 -14.40
N ARG A 137 -1.02 -12.55 -15.21
CA ARG A 137 -0.33 -12.26 -16.48
C ARG A 137 1.09 -11.79 -16.24
N LEU A 138 1.30 -10.94 -15.25
CA LEU A 138 2.65 -10.46 -14.95
C LEU A 138 3.55 -11.53 -14.37
N ARG A 139 2.98 -12.51 -13.63
CA ARG A 139 3.72 -13.74 -13.31
C ARG A 139 4.22 -14.44 -14.57
N ARG A 140 3.38 -14.55 -15.62
CA ARG A 140 3.74 -15.14 -16.92
C ARG A 140 4.79 -14.32 -17.68
N GLU A 141 4.68 -13.01 -17.68
CA GLU A 141 5.65 -12.12 -18.36
C GLU A 141 7.00 -12.07 -17.62
N ALA A 142 7.00 -12.03 -16.29
CA ALA A 142 8.22 -12.10 -15.48
C ALA A 142 8.95 -13.45 -15.65
N THR A 143 8.23 -14.55 -15.86
CA THR A 143 8.84 -15.85 -16.18
C THR A 143 9.39 -15.92 -17.60
N GLN A 144 8.85 -15.16 -18.57
CA GLN A 144 9.41 -15.09 -19.93
C GLN A 144 10.69 -14.25 -20.02
N SER A 145 10.83 -13.19 -19.21
CA SER A 145 12.00 -12.31 -19.26
C SER A 145 13.31 -12.94 -18.70
N THR A 146 13.26 -14.11 -18.07
CA THR A 146 14.47 -14.79 -17.54
C THR A 146 15.03 -15.84 -18.53
N GLY A 147 14.40 -15.97 -19.71
CA GLY A 147 14.76 -16.97 -20.72
C GLY A 147 15.58 -16.45 -21.91
N HIS A 148 16.14 -15.23 -21.85
CA HIS A 148 16.91 -14.65 -22.95
C HIS A 148 18.25 -14.03 -22.51
#